data_AF-A0A6A6JFJ3-F1
#
_entry.id   AF-A0A6A6JFJ3-F1
#
_cell.length_a   1.000
_cell.length_b   1.000
_cell.length_c   1.000
_cell.angle_alpha   90.00
_cell.angle_beta   90.00
_cell.angle_gamma   90.00
#
_symmetry.space_group_name_H-M   'P 1'
#
loop_
_entity.id
_entity.type
_entity.pdbx_description
1 polymer ?
#
loop_
_entity_poly.entity_id
_entity_poly.type
_entity_poly.pdbx_seq_one_letter_code
_entity_poly.pdbx_strand_id
1 'polypeptide(L)'
;MIHSIIQYLVSISDRERPVWLHVFKEEMFDALDLSIDTKQHDIVRQLTTLVLSHYEYCRYDYARWLIKAVDTKDVEMVNLILDLEVEATLDVDRGCFGDICFLGNVQIMRKLLNKGILRLRDPAHDPWRTEIPGSHPVDLAIADGTPEILTAVLETFSEYEMRLGTKTYGILVPFRCAIYFSKAYAVETLLERAETLHHVELPYEAILQVAADLKQETIFDIIRKHAIAAGKYASDYASARTGKVTVKQ
;
A
#
# COMPACT_ATOMS: atom_id res chain seq x y z
N MET A 1 -22.85 15.72 25.15
CA MET A 1 -21.81 15.45 26.16
C MET A 1 -20.41 15.51 25.55
N ILE A 2 -20.13 14.77 24.47
CA ILE A 2 -18.81 14.86 23.78
C ILE A 2 -18.55 16.26 23.20
N HIS A 3 -19.55 16.87 22.56
CA HIS A 3 -19.44 18.24 22.03
C HIS A 3 -19.13 19.30 23.11
N SER A 4 -19.66 19.13 24.32
CA SER A 4 -19.39 20.03 25.46
C SER A 4 -18.02 19.79 26.10
N ILE A 5 -17.51 18.56 26.07
CA ILE A 5 -16.15 18.22 26.52
C ILE A 5 -15.13 18.78 25.52
N ILE A 6 -15.36 18.64 24.21
CA ILE A 6 -14.50 19.19 23.16
C ILE A 6 -14.44 20.73 23.24
N GLN A 7 -15.60 21.40 23.30
CA GLN A 7 -15.64 22.86 23.44
C GLN A 7 -14.94 23.33 24.72
N TYR A 8 -15.11 22.60 25.82
CA TYR A 8 -14.43 22.88 27.07
C TYR A 8 -12.91 22.71 26.93
N LEU A 9 -12.44 21.57 26.42
CA LEU A 9 -11.02 21.24 26.23
C LEU A 9 -10.29 22.24 25.31
N VAL A 10 -10.96 22.68 24.24
CA VAL A 10 -10.42 23.71 23.32
C VAL A 10 -10.36 25.09 23.99
N SER A 11 -11.21 25.35 24.98
CA SER A 11 -11.23 26.62 25.74
C SER A 11 -10.27 26.67 26.95
N ILE A 12 -9.58 25.58 27.29
CA ILE A 12 -8.66 25.54 28.44
C ILE A 12 -7.41 26.38 28.15
N SER A 13 -7.01 27.16 29.17
CA SER A 13 -5.81 28.00 29.12
C SER A 13 -4.54 27.18 28.90
N ASP A 14 -3.54 27.73 28.20
CA ASP A 14 -2.28 27.02 27.89
C ASP A 14 -1.55 26.50 29.15
N ARG A 15 -1.80 27.09 30.32
CA ARG A 15 -1.22 26.69 31.62
C ARG A 15 -1.86 25.45 32.24
N GLU A 16 -3.15 25.26 32.07
CA GLU A 16 -3.90 24.15 32.68
C GLU A 16 -3.97 22.94 31.74
N ARG A 17 -3.78 23.18 30.44
CA ARG A 17 -3.87 22.19 29.37
C ARG A 17 -3.09 20.90 29.67
N PRO A 18 -1.82 20.88 30.12
CA PRO A 18 -1.08 19.64 30.32
C PRO A 18 -1.67 18.69 31.38
N VAL A 19 -2.25 19.24 32.46
CA VAL A 19 -2.82 18.46 33.57
C VAL A 19 -4.15 17.84 33.14
N TRP A 20 -4.99 18.62 32.47
CA TRP A 20 -6.29 18.16 31.99
C TRP A 20 -6.16 17.13 30.88
N LEU A 21 -5.20 17.32 29.98
CA LEU A 21 -4.90 16.32 28.97
C LEU A 21 -4.62 14.97 29.63
N HIS A 22 -3.72 14.92 30.62
CA HIS A 22 -3.37 13.65 31.28
C HIS A 22 -4.56 12.94 31.92
N VAL A 23 -5.52 13.71 32.46
CA VAL A 23 -6.74 13.17 33.09
C VAL A 23 -7.76 12.67 32.06
N PHE A 24 -7.90 13.36 30.93
CA PHE A 24 -8.94 13.08 29.92
C PHE A 24 -8.41 12.37 28.67
N LYS A 25 -7.29 11.66 28.79
CA LYS A 25 -6.64 11.05 27.63
C LYS A 25 -7.61 10.12 26.89
N GLU A 26 -8.28 9.21 27.59
CA GLU A 26 -9.19 8.26 26.95
C GLU A 26 -10.39 8.97 26.31
N GLU A 27 -11.01 9.91 27.02
CA GLU A 27 -12.16 10.66 26.52
C GLU A 27 -11.84 11.51 25.29
N MET A 28 -10.61 12.03 25.18
CA MET A 28 -10.17 12.74 23.98
C MET A 28 -10.00 11.81 22.78
N PHE A 29 -9.44 10.63 22.99
CA PHE A 29 -9.27 9.65 21.92
C PHE A 29 -10.62 9.10 21.48
N ASP A 30 -11.55 8.86 22.41
CA ASP A 30 -12.94 8.47 22.10
C ASP A 30 -13.70 9.58 21.38
N ALA A 31 -13.51 10.84 21.80
CA ALA A 31 -14.09 11.99 21.12
C ALA A 31 -13.55 12.13 19.70
N LEU A 32 -12.26 11.90 19.49
CA LEU A 32 -11.63 11.92 18.17
C LEU A 32 -12.15 10.78 17.28
N ASP A 33 -12.21 9.54 17.80
CA ASP A 33 -12.78 8.39 17.10
C ASP A 33 -14.22 8.66 16.66
N LEU A 34 -15.08 9.15 17.56
CA LEU A 34 -16.46 9.48 17.24
C LEU A 34 -16.54 10.62 16.21
N SER A 35 -15.67 11.61 16.30
CA SER A 35 -15.65 12.74 15.38
C SER A 35 -15.24 12.32 13.96
N ILE A 36 -14.33 11.34 13.85
CA ILE A 36 -14.00 10.71 12.57
C ILE A 36 -15.22 9.95 12.04
N ASP A 37 -15.83 9.07 12.85
CA ASP A 37 -16.99 8.26 12.47
C ASP A 37 -18.19 9.14 12.03
N THR A 38 -18.34 10.31 12.65
CA THR A 38 -19.42 11.27 12.37
C THR A 38 -19.02 12.38 11.38
N LYS A 39 -17.84 12.30 10.76
CA LYS A 39 -17.35 13.22 9.73
C LYS A 39 -17.29 14.69 10.18
N GLN A 40 -16.90 14.94 11.42
CA GLN A 40 -16.80 16.28 12.00
C GLN A 40 -15.39 16.86 11.79
N HIS A 41 -15.05 17.26 10.56
CA HIS A 41 -13.68 17.68 10.18
C HIS A 41 -13.08 18.76 11.08
N ASP A 42 -13.85 19.80 11.43
CA ASP A 42 -13.35 20.89 12.28
C ASP A 42 -12.99 20.43 13.69
N ILE A 43 -13.75 19.48 14.23
CA ILE A 43 -13.50 18.91 15.55
C ILE A 43 -12.27 18.02 15.50
N VAL A 44 -12.14 17.18 14.47
CA VAL A 44 -10.95 16.35 14.26
C VAL A 44 -9.70 17.25 14.15
N ARG A 45 -9.76 18.37 13.42
CA ARG A 45 -8.65 19.33 13.31
C ARG A 45 -8.25 19.93 14.67
N GLN A 46 -9.23 20.32 15.48
CA GLN A 46 -8.98 20.89 16.81
C GLN A 46 -8.40 19.86 17.78
N LEU A 47 -9.00 18.67 17.84
CA LEU A 47 -8.57 17.58 18.72
C LEU A 47 -7.18 17.07 18.35
N THR A 48 -6.90 16.86 17.06
CA THR A 48 -5.57 16.40 16.63
C THR A 48 -4.48 17.42 16.94
N THR A 49 -4.72 18.72 16.76
CA THR A 49 -3.78 19.80 17.16
C THR A 49 -3.49 19.74 18.67
N LEU A 50 -4.55 19.58 19.47
CA LEU A 50 -4.44 19.52 20.92
C LEU A 50 -3.64 18.31 21.39
N VAL A 51 -3.89 17.16 20.78
CA VAL A 51 -3.30 15.90 21.21
C VAL A 51 -1.86 15.76 20.66
N LEU A 52 -1.55 16.26 19.44
CA LEU A 52 -0.19 16.29 18.85
C LEU A 52 0.79 17.18 19.62
N SER A 53 0.29 18.24 20.25
CA SER A 53 1.14 19.16 21.01
C SER A 53 1.57 18.62 22.38
N HIS A 54 1.01 17.50 22.85
CA HIS A 54 1.20 17.04 24.23
C HIS A 54 1.40 15.53 24.39
N TYR A 55 1.16 14.74 23.35
CA TYR A 55 1.37 13.29 23.38
C TYR A 55 2.27 12.86 22.24
N GLU A 56 3.29 12.07 22.58
CA GLU A 56 3.86 11.13 21.63
C GLU A 56 2.82 10.02 21.42
N TYR A 57 2.31 9.90 20.20
CA TYR A 57 1.38 8.83 19.85
C TYR A 57 2.12 7.54 19.58
N CYS A 58 1.47 6.43 19.92
CA CYS A 58 1.94 5.14 19.47
C CYS A 58 1.40 4.83 18.07
N ARG A 59 2.13 3.97 17.35
CA ARG A 59 1.78 3.44 16.01
C ARG A 59 0.31 3.02 15.87
N TYR A 60 -0.26 2.45 16.94
CA TYR A 60 -1.60 1.90 16.92
C TYR A 60 -2.69 2.97 16.81
N ASP A 61 -2.52 4.13 17.44
CA ASP A 61 -3.55 5.17 17.46
C ASP A 61 -3.71 5.83 16.08
N TYR A 62 -2.59 6.18 15.44
CA TYR A 62 -2.60 6.77 14.11
C TYR A 62 -3.16 5.81 13.05
N ALA A 63 -2.73 4.54 13.06
CA ALA A 63 -3.25 3.54 12.13
C ALA A 63 -4.76 3.34 12.32
N ARG A 64 -5.24 3.28 13.57
CA ARG A 64 -6.67 3.18 13.89
C ARG A 64 -7.47 4.36 13.34
N TRP A 65 -7.00 5.59 13.50
CA TRP A 65 -7.67 6.78 12.96
C TRP A 65 -7.67 6.81 11.44
N LEU A 66 -6.58 6.39 10.82
CA LEU A 66 -6.50 6.33 9.37
C LEU A 66 -7.47 5.29 8.81
N ILE A 67 -7.56 4.10 9.40
CA ILE A 67 -8.56 3.07 9.04
C ILE A 67 -9.97 3.64 9.18
N LYS A 68 -10.31 4.24 10.33
CA LYS A 68 -11.62 4.86 10.55
C LYS A 68 -11.93 5.93 9.50
N ALA A 69 -10.96 6.79 9.18
CA ALA A 69 -11.14 7.82 8.16
C ALA A 69 -11.39 7.20 6.79
N VAL A 70 -10.68 6.13 6.43
CA VAL A 70 -10.89 5.38 5.18
C VAL A 70 -12.28 4.76 5.12
N ASP A 71 -12.74 4.14 6.21
CA ASP A 71 -14.07 3.51 6.32
C ASP A 71 -15.21 4.50 6.11
N THR A 72 -15.00 5.77 6.49
CA THR A 72 -16.00 6.83 6.27
C THR A 72 -16.20 7.17 4.79
N LYS A 73 -15.26 6.76 3.93
CA LYS A 73 -15.16 7.11 2.49
C LYS A 73 -15.12 8.62 2.24
N ASP A 74 -14.68 9.38 3.24
CA ASP A 74 -14.56 10.83 3.20
C ASP A 74 -13.12 11.22 2.90
N VAL A 75 -12.88 11.65 1.66
CA VAL A 75 -11.54 12.03 1.17
C VAL A 75 -10.94 13.19 1.97
N GLU A 76 -11.77 14.11 2.46
CA GLU A 76 -11.29 15.21 3.29
C GLU A 76 -10.85 14.71 4.66
N MET A 77 -11.62 13.79 5.27
CA MET A 77 -11.25 13.17 6.54
C MET A 77 -9.95 12.38 6.43
N VAL A 78 -9.78 11.58 5.38
CA VAL A 78 -8.54 10.83 5.15
C VAL A 78 -7.36 11.79 4.96
N ASN A 79 -7.55 12.87 4.21
CA ASN A 79 -6.52 13.88 4.05
C ASN A 79 -6.14 14.54 5.37
N LEU A 80 -7.12 14.87 6.21
CA LEU A 80 -6.90 15.48 7.51
C LEU A 80 -6.03 14.56 8.38
N ILE A 81 -6.36 13.28 8.48
CA ILE A 81 -5.54 12.31 9.24
C ILE A 81 -4.15 12.15 8.61
N LEU A 82 -4.06 12.09 7.27
CA LEU A 82 -2.77 12.06 6.59
C LEU A 82 -2.01 13.40 6.63
N ASP A 83 -2.57 14.51 7.07
CA ASP A 83 -1.81 15.78 7.23
C ASP A 83 -1.16 15.90 8.60
N LEU A 84 -1.51 15.02 9.55
CA LEU A 84 -0.94 15.03 10.88
C LEU A 84 0.58 14.80 10.82
N GLU A 85 1.36 15.67 11.46
CA GLU A 85 2.81 15.53 11.60
C GLU A 85 3.11 14.43 12.62
N VAL A 86 3.35 13.23 12.12
CA VAL A 86 3.59 12.04 12.94
C VAL A 86 4.97 11.48 12.63
N GLU A 87 5.58 10.79 13.60
CA GLU A 87 6.92 10.22 13.40
C GLU A 87 6.96 9.26 12.21
N ALA A 88 8.01 9.33 11.40
CA ALA A 88 8.23 8.43 10.27
C ALA A 88 8.39 6.95 10.68
N THR A 89 8.54 6.69 11.99
CA THR A 89 8.63 5.35 12.59
C THR A 89 7.27 4.66 12.71
N LEU A 90 6.16 5.38 12.56
CA LEU A 90 4.82 4.83 12.68
C LEU A 90 4.47 4.07 11.42
N ASP A 91 4.38 2.75 11.53
CA ASP A 91 4.15 1.87 10.39
C ASP A 91 2.66 1.57 10.20
N VAL A 92 2.16 1.70 8.97
CA VAL A 92 0.80 1.28 8.59
C VAL A 92 0.77 -0.23 8.37
N ASP A 93 -0.27 -0.91 8.89
CA ASP A 93 -0.44 -2.34 8.71
C ASP A 93 -1.07 -2.74 7.37
N ARG A 94 -1.19 -4.05 7.15
CA ARG A 94 -1.76 -4.66 5.94
C ARG A 94 -3.19 -4.29 5.65
N GLY A 95 -4.06 -4.31 6.65
CA GLY A 95 -5.46 -3.98 6.45
C GLY A 95 -5.58 -2.55 5.98
N CYS A 96 -4.97 -1.63 6.74
CA CYS A 96 -5.03 -0.21 6.47
C CYS A 96 -4.47 0.16 5.08
N PHE A 97 -3.31 -0.38 4.68
CA PHE A 97 -2.78 -0.12 3.34
C PHE A 97 -3.70 -0.66 2.24
N GLY A 98 -4.27 -1.85 2.43
CA GLY A 98 -5.23 -2.45 1.50
C GLY A 98 -6.47 -1.57 1.36
N ASP A 99 -7.04 -1.11 2.46
CA ASP A 99 -8.23 -0.24 2.46
C ASP A 99 -7.94 1.09 1.75
N ILE A 100 -6.73 1.66 1.93
CA ILE A 100 -6.31 2.86 1.20
C ILE A 100 -6.14 2.58 -0.30
N CYS A 101 -5.62 1.42 -0.70
CA CYS A 101 -5.60 1.03 -2.11
C CYS A 101 -7.02 1.03 -2.68
N PHE A 102 -7.96 0.38 -1.99
CA PHE A 102 -9.36 0.25 -2.42
C PHE A 102 -10.15 1.56 -2.43
N LEU A 103 -9.62 2.65 -1.85
CA LEU A 103 -10.18 3.99 -2.08
C LEU A 103 -10.01 4.46 -3.54
N GLY A 104 -9.09 3.87 -4.31
CA GLY A 104 -8.83 4.23 -5.70
C GLY A 104 -8.26 5.65 -5.88
N ASN A 105 -7.80 6.29 -4.79
CA ASN A 105 -7.35 7.67 -4.80
C ASN A 105 -5.82 7.76 -4.80
N VAL A 106 -5.24 7.98 -5.98
CA VAL A 106 -3.78 8.08 -6.17
C VAL A 106 -3.14 9.20 -5.34
N GLN A 107 -3.84 10.31 -5.07
CA GLN A 107 -3.28 11.42 -4.28
C GLN A 107 -3.14 11.04 -2.81
N ILE A 108 -4.15 10.35 -2.25
CA ILE A 108 -4.08 9.75 -0.91
C ILE A 108 -2.93 8.75 -0.85
N MET A 109 -2.81 7.87 -1.85
CA MET A 109 -1.73 6.89 -1.93
C MET A 109 -0.35 7.56 -1.97
N ARG A 110 -0.13 8.55 -2.84
CA ARG A 110 1.14 9.28 -2.92
C ARG A 110 1.47 9.97 -1.61
N LYS A 111 0.49 10.56 -0.93
CA LYS A 111 0.68 11.19 0.38
C LYS A 111 1.10 10.17 1.44
N LEU A 112 0.46 8.99 1.45
CA LEU A 112 0.84 7.88 2.32
C LEU A 112 2.28 7.43 2.08
N LEU A 113 2.65 7.20 0.82
CA LEU A 113 3.99 6.76 0.43
C LEU A 113 5.07 7.81 0.78
N ASN A 114 4.80 9.09 0.50
CA ASN A 114 5.72 10.20 0.79
C ASN A 114 5.99 10.40 2.28
N LYS A 115 5.05 10.03 3.15
CA LYS A 115 5.25 10.07 4.60
C LYS A 115 6.33 9.09 5.09
N GLY A 116 6.72 8.10 4.28
CA GLY A 116 7.71 7.09 4.69
C GLY A 116 7.22 6.17 5.81
N ILE A 117 5.93 6.20 6.15
CA ILE A 117 5.26 5.37 7.17
C ILE A 117 4.99 3.93 6.70
N LEU A 118 5.51 3.58 5.53
CA LEU A 118 5.61 2.21 5.06
C LEU A 118 7.08 1.83 5.15
N ARG A 119 7.47 1.11 6.22
CA ARG A 119 8.78 0.48 6.33
C ARG A 119 8.88 -0.70 5.37
N LEU A 120 9.12 -0.37 4.11
CA LEU A 120 9.47 -1.34 3.06
C LEU A 120 10.99 -1.60 3.05
N ARG A 121 11.76 -0.63 3.54
CA ARG A 121 13.21 -0.50 3.31
C ARG A 121 14.11 -1.41 4.13
N ASP A 122 13.64 -2.00 5.22
CA ASP A 122 14.43 -2.95 6.00
C ASP A 122 13.89 -4.37 5.80
N PRO A 123 14.51 -5.17 4.91
CA PRO A 123 14.12 -6.55 4.74
C PRO A 123 14.07 -7.29 6.07
N ALA A 124 14.99 -7.07 7.01
CA ALA A 124 15.05 -7.86 8.25
C ALA A 124 13.83 -7.65 9.16
N HIS A 125 13.13 -6.52 9.01
CA HIS A 125 11.97 -6.13 9.80
C HIS A 125 10.72 -5.89 8.96
N ASP A 126 10.74 -6.32 7.69
CA ASP A 126 9.62 -6.18 6.77
C ASP A 126 8.42 -7.02 7.29
N PRO A 127 7.35 -6.36 7.78
CA PRO A 127 6.17 -7.06 8.31
C PRO A 127 5.36 -7.75 7.20
N TRP A 128 5.74 -7.58 5.94
CA TRP A 128 5.08 -8.07 4.75
C TRP A 128 5.76 -9.31 4.13
N ARG A 129 6.79 -9.88 4.80
CA ARG A 129 7.51 -11.11 4.40
C ARG A 129 6.62 -12.37 4.40
N THR A 130 5.70 -12.48 3.47
CA THR A 130 5.01 -13.75 3.22
C THR A 130 5.09 -14.10 1.75
N GLU A 131 5.31 -15.38 1.43
CA GLU A 131 5.26 -15.89 0.04
C GLU A 131 3.83 -15.92 -0.53
N ILE A 132 2.86 -15.48 0.27
CA ILE A 132 1.44 -15.53 -0.06
C ILE A 132 1.12 -14.31 -0.93
N PRO A 133 0.65 -14.51 -2.19
CA PRO A 133 0.18 -13.41 -3.02
C PRO A 133 -0.90 -12.59 -2.31
N GLY A 134 -0.88 -11.28 -2.48
CA GLY A 134 -1.85 -10.37 -1.84
C GLY A 134 -1.42 -9.89 -0.46
N SER A 135 -0.20 -10.22 -0.03
CA SER A 135 0.35 -9.77 1.23
C SER A 135 1.20 -8.51 1.08
N HIS A 136 1.94 -8.36 -0.01
CA HIS A 136 2.84 -7.24 -0.22
C HIS A 136 2.08 -6.01 -0.77
N PRO A 137 2.54 -4.77 -0.50
CA PRO A 137 1.91 -3.56 -1.03
C PRO A 137 1.74 -3.54 -2.55
N VAL A 138 2.71 -4.09 -3.29
CA VAL A 138 2.59 -4.26 -4.76
C VAL A 138 1.42 -5.18 -5.11
N ASP A 139 1.24 -6.29 -4.40
CA ASP A 139 0.13 -7.20 -4.67
C ASP A 139 -1.23 -6.57 -4.38
N LEU A 140 -1.32 -5.78 -3.30
CA LEU A 140 -2.53 -5.05 -2.94
C LEU A 140 -2.89 -3.99 -4.00
N ALA A 141 -1.89 -3.28 -4.52
CA ALA A 141 -2.08 -2.33 -5.61
C ALA A 141 -2.50 -3.03 -6.93
N ILE A 142 -1.95 -4.21 -7.23
CA ILE A 142 -2.38 -5.03 -8.37
C ILE A 142 -3.84 -5.46 -8.20
N ALA A 143 -4.19 -5.95 -7.01
CA ALA A 143 -5.52 -6.46 -6.69
C ALA A 143 -6.59 -5.37 -6.78
N ASP A 144 -6.29 -4.16 -6.28
CA ASP A 144 -7.14 -2.98 -6.40
C ASP A 144 -7.53 -2.71 -7.87
N GLY A 145 -6.56 -2.76 -8.78
CA GLY A 145 -6.83 -2.63 -10.20
C GLY A 145 -6.67 -1.22 -10.76
N THR A 146 -6.24 -0.23 -9.96
CA THR A 146 -5.95 1.14 -10.41
C THR A 146 -4.49 1.26 -10.89
N PRO A 147 -4.22 1.46 -12.19
CA PRO A 147 -2.85 1.52 -12.73
C PRO A 147 -1.97 2.59 -12.07
N GLU A 148 -2.55 3.74 -11.75
CA GLU A 148 -1.85 4.87 -11.15
C GLU A 148 -1.40 4.58 -9.72
N ILE A 149 -2.19 3.78 -8.97
CA ILE A 149 -1.80 3.31 -7.63
C ILE A 149 -0.64 2.34 -7.74
N LEU A 150 -0.71 1.35 -8.63
CA LEU A 150 0.40 0.42 -8.86
C LEU A 150 1.69 1.17 -9.23
N THR A 151 1.59 2.14 -10.13
CA THR A 151 2.73 2.97 -10.55
C THR A 151 3.32 3.74 -9.38
N ALA A 152 2.49 4.46 -8.60
CA ALA A 152 2.95 5.21 -7.43
C ALA A 152 3.64 4.31 -6.39
N VAL A 153 3.09 3.11 -6.17
CA VAL A 153 3.68 2.12 -5.27
C VAL A 153 5.06 1.68 -5.82
N LEU A 154 5.15 1.25 -7.08
CA LEU A 154 6.41 0.81 -7.71
C LEU A 154 7.49 1.90 -7.82
N GLU A 155 7.10 3.19 -7.92
CA GLU A 155 8.02 4.34 -7.86
C GLU A 155 8.69 4.46 -6.48
N THR A 156 7.97 4.07 -5.43
CA THR A 156 8.45 4.15 -4.03
C THR A 156 9.35 2.97 -3.67
N PHE A 157 9.15 1.82 -4.31
CA PHE A 157 10.03 0.66 -4.18
C PHE A 157 11.39 0.93 -4.86
N SER A 158 12.45 0.78 -4.07
CA SER A 158 13.83 0.93 -4.54
C SER A 158 14.24 -0.23 -5.45
N GLU A 159 15.24 0.01 -6.30
CA GLU A 159 15.91 -1.04 -7.09
C GLU A 159 16.39 -2.20 -6.19
N TYR A 160 16.76 -1.93 -4.93
CA TYR A 160 17.21 -2.93 -3.96
C TYR A 160 16.09 -3.90 -3.51
N GLU A 161 14.85 -3.43 -3.36
CA GLU A 161 13.70 -4.28 -2.99
C GLU A 161 13.23 -5.14 -4.16
N MET A 162 13.36 -4.66 -5.41
CA MET A 162 13.16 -5.50 -6.60
C MET A 162 14.30 -6.51 -6.81
N ARG A 163 15.53 -6.17 -6.41
CA ARG A 163 16.69 -7.08 -6.40
C ARG A 163 16.57 -8.16 -5.31
N LEU A 164 15.99 -7.82 -4.16
CA LEU A 164 15.66 -8.72 -3.06
C LEU A 164 14.14 -9.05 -3.07
N GLY A 165 13.63 -9.85 -4.00
CA GLY A 165 14.27 -11.14 -4.22
C GLY A 165 14.82 -11.77 -2.92
N THR A 166 14.27 -11.44 -1.74
CA THR A 166 14.48 -12.25 -0.55
C THR A 166 14.14 -13.65 -1.02
N LYS A 167 14.89 -14.66 -0.58
CA LYS A 167 14.71 -16.05 -1.02
C LYS A 167 13.25 -16.57 -0.96
N THR A 168 12.36 -15.79 -0.37
CA THR A 168 10.93 -15.94 -0.08
C THR A 168 10.03 -15.10 -1.03
N TYR A 169 10.30 -13.80 -1.27
CA TYR A 169 9.46 -12.93 -2.16
C TYR A 169 10.18 -12.60 -3.47
N GLY A 170 10.17 -13.55 -4.41
CA GLY A 170 10.80 -13.40 -5.73
C GLY A 170 9.95 -12.55 -6.69
N ILE A 171 10.60 -11.99 -7.73
CA ILE A 171 9.95 -11.22 -8.81
C ILE A 171 8.74 -11.92 -9.44
N LEU A 172 8.66 -13.25 -9.34
CA LEU A 172 7.54 -14.06 -9.79
C LEU A 172 6.24 -13.82 -9.02
N VAL A 173 6.28 -13.37 -7.75
CA VAL A 173 5.07 -13.21 -6.92
C VAL A 173 4.16 -12.09 -7.45
N PRO A 174 4.65 -10.86 -7.71
CA PRO A 174 3.85 -9.82 -8.36
C PRO A 174 3.28 -10.25 -9.72
N PHE A 175 4.05 -10.97 -10.53
CA PHE A 175 3.56 -11.52 -11.79
C PHE A 175 2.44 -12.54 -11.59
N ARG A 176 2.61 -13.48 -10.65
CA ARG A 176 1.55 -14.44 -10.28
C ARG A 176 0.29 -13.73 -9.84
N CYS A 177 0.42 -12.69 -9.02
CA CYS A 177 -0.70 -11.86 -8.57
C CYS A 177 -1.40 -11.20 -9.76
N ALA A 178 -0.67 -10.53 -10.64
CA ALA A 178 -1.22 -9.87 -11.82
C ALA A 178 -1.92 -10.83 -12.78
N ILE A 179 -1.34 -12.01 -13.03
CA ILE A 179 -1.92 -13.05 -13.87
C ILE A 179 -3.18 -13.64 -13.22
N TYR A 180 -3.14 -13.92 -11.90
CA TYR A 180 -4.27 -14.48 -11.15
C TYR A 180 -5.48 -13.54 -11.17
N PHE A 181 -5.26 -12.24 -10.98
CA PHE A 181 -6.31 -11.23 -11.05
C PHE A 181 -6.64 -10.76 -12.48
N SER A 182 -6.08 -11.41 -13.51
CA SER A 182 -6.25 -11.07 -14.93
C SER A 182 -5.97 -9.59 -15.26
N LYS A 183 -4.99 -8.98 -14.58
CA LYS A 183 -4.63 -7.57 -14.74
C LYS A 183 -3.52 -7.41 -15.78
N ALA A 184 -3.89 -7.37 -17.06
CA ALA A 184 -2.94 -7.18 -18.17
C ALA A 184 -2.07 -5.93 -18.00
N TYR A 185 -2.67 -4.80 -17.61
CA TYR A 185 -1.94 -3.55 -17.36
C TYR A 185 -0.83 -3.73 -16.32
N ALA A 186 -1.08 -4.53 -15.27
CA ALA A 186 -0.13 -4.74 -14.19
C ALA A 186 1.05 -5.58 -14.67
N VAL A 187 0.81 -6.57 -15.54
CA VAL A 187 1.87 -7.33 -16.20
C VAL A 187 2.73 -6.42 -17.07
N GLU A 188 2.13 -5.57 -17.88
CA GLU A 188 2.85 -4.59 -18.70
C GLU A 188 3.68 -3.64 -17.83
N THR A 189 3.09 -3.07 -16.78
CA THR A 189 3.78 -2.16 -15.84
C THR A 189 4.97 -2.85 -15.16
N LEU A 190 4.81 -4.11 -14.74
CA LEU A 190 5.89 -4.88 -14.11
C LEU A 190 7.02 -5.22 -15.09
N LEU A 191 6.69 -5.52 -16.35
CA LEU A 191 7.65 -5.76 -17.41
C LEU A 191 8.46 -4.50 -17.73
N GLU A 192 7.79 -3.38 -17.98
CA GLU A 192 8.41 -2.07 -18.22
C GLU A 192 9.32 -1.68 -17.05
N ARG A 193 8.84 -1.86 -15.80
CA ARG A 193 9.64 -1.58 -14.61
C ARG A 193 10.89 -2.44 -14.57
N ALA A 194 10.81 -3.73 -14.88
CA ALA A 194 11.98 -4.61 -14.89
C ALA A 194 13.01 -4.19 -15.95
N GLU A 195 12.60 -3.67 -17.10
CA GLU A 195 13.53 -3.14 -18.12
C GLU A 195 14.31 -1.92 -17.63
N THR A 196 13.68 -1.05 -16.82
CA THR A 196 14.38 0.09 -16.20
C THR A 196 15.44 -0.32 -15.18
N LEU A 197 15.37 -1.56 -14.70
CA LEU A 197 16.30 -2.11 -13.71
C LEU A 197 17.34 -2.98 -14.44
N HIS A 198 18.42 -2.36 -14.89
CA HIS A 198 19.48 -2.93 -15.75
C HIS A 198 20.16 -4.23 -15.25
N HIS A 199 19.82 -4.72 -14.06
CA HIS A 199 20.43 -5.89 -13.41
C HIS A 199 19.42 -7.00 -13.08
N VAL A 200 18.17 -6.91 -13.56
CA VAL A 200 17.12 -7.89 -13.27
C VAL A 200 16.91 -8.82 -14.46
N GLU A 201 17.28 -10.10 -14.33
CA GLU A 201 16.90 -11.12 -15.31
C GLU A 201 15.48 -11.62 -15.00
N LEU A 202 14.56 -11.42 -15.95
CA LEU A 202 13.18 -11.89 -15.82
C LEU A 202 13.09 -13.42 -16.02
N PRO A 203 12.43 -14.16 -15.12
CA PRO A 203 12.22 -15.61 -15.28
C PRO A 203 11.06 -15.89 -16.25
N TYR A 204 11.20 -15.50 -17.52
CA TYR A 204 10.14 -15.57 -18.54
C TYR A 204 9.46 -16.94 -18.62
N GLU A 205 10.22 -18.04 -18.56
CA GLU A 205 9.67 -19.40 -18.61
C GLU A 205 8.68 -19.65 -17.47
N ALA A 206 9.02 -19.26 -16.24
CA ALA A 206 8.16 -19.45 -15.08
C ALA A 206 6.92 -18.53 -15.16
N ILE A 207 7.07 -17.29 -15.61
CA ILE A 207 5.96 -16.34 -15.74
C ILE A 207 4.97 -16.81 -16.83
N LEU A 208 5.49 -17.25 -17.99
CA LEU A 208 4.69 -17.82 -19.08
C LEU A 208 3.99 -19.10 -18.65
N GLN A 209 4.66 -19.97 -17.88
CA GLN A 209 4.04 -21.20 -17.37
C GLN A 209 2.85 -20.88 -16.45
N VAL A 210 2.97 -19.88 -15.58
CA VAL A 210 1.84 -19.45 -14.73
C VAL A 210 0.66 -18.96 -15.59
N ALA A 211 0.91 -18.15 -16.63
CA ALA A 211 -0.15 -17.70 -17.53
C ALA A 211 -0.80 -18.85 -18.31
N ALA A 212 -0.03 -19.85 -18.73
CA ALA A 212 -0.54 -21.05 -19.39
C ALA A 212 -1.40 -21.91 -18.44
N ASP A 213 -0.92 -22.16 -17.22
CA ASP A 213 -1.62 -22.96 -16.20
C ASP A 213 -2.96 -22.32 -15.81
N LEU A 214 -2.98 -20.99 -15.69
CA LEU A 214 -4.19 -20.20 -15.39
C LEU A 214 -5.04 -19.89 -16.63
N LYS A 215 -4.64 -20.39 -17.81
CA LYS A 215 -5.35 -20.23 -19.09
C LYS A 215 -5.56 -18.76 -19.51
N GLN A 216 -4.61 -17.89 -19.19
CA GLN A 216 -4.65 -16.45 -19.45
C GLN A 216 -3.98 -16.13 -20.79
N GLU A 217 -4.64 -16.45 -21.91
CA GLU A 217 -4.07 -16.32 -23.27
C GLU A 217 -3.59 -14.90 -23.60
N THR A 218 -4.42 -13.87 -23.34
CA THR A 218 -4.05 -12.47 -23.61
C THR A 218 -2.80 -12.04 -22.84
N ILE A 219 -2.70 -12.42 -21.56
CA ILE A 219 -1.55 -12.09 -20.72
C ILE A 219 -0.32 -12.89 -21.16
N PHE A 220 -0.50 -14.17 -21.52
CA PHE A 220 0.57 -15.00 -22.08
C PHE A 220 1.18 -14.34 -23.31
N ASP A 221 0.36 -13.84 -24.23
CA ASP A 221 0.83 -13.17 -25.44
C ASP A 221 1.59 -11.87 -25.18
N ILE A 222 1.18 -11.10 -24.16
CA ILE A 222 1.92 -9.90 -23.70
C ILE A 222 3.33 -10.30 -23.25
N ILE A 223 3.42 -11.26 -22.33
CA ILE A 223 4.70 -11.74 -21.78
C ILE A 223 5.57 -12.34 -22.89
N ARG A 224 4.96 -13.10 -23.80
CA ARG A 224 5.66 -13.75 -24.92
C ARG A 224 6.26 -12.72 -25.87
N LYS A 225 5.49 -11.70 -26.26
CA LYS A 225 5.98 -10.61 -27.11
C LYS A 225 7.17 -9.90 -26.46
N HIS A 226 7.09 -9.66 -25.16
CA HIS A 226 8.16 -9.04 -24.39
C HIS A 226 9.42 -9.93 -24.34
N ALA A 227 9.26 -11.23 -24.10
CA ALA A 227 10.36 -12.20 -24.10
C ALA A 227 11.10 -12.22 -25.46
N ILE A 228 10.34 -12.21 -26.57
CA ILE A 228 10.89 -12.17 -27.93
C ILE A 228 11.62 -10.85 -28.21
N ALA A 229 11.06 -9.72 -27.78
CA ALA A 229 11.72 -8.41 -27.89
C ALA A 229 13.05 -8.36 -27.12
N ALA A 230 13.12 -9.05 -25.97
CA ALA A 230 14.33 -9.25 -25.18
C ALA A 230 15.29 -10.32 -25.76
N GLY A 231 15.05 -10.81 -26.98
CA GLY A 231 15.91 -11.77 -27.69
C GLY A 231 15.73 -13.23 -27.26
N LYS A 232 14.72 -13.56 -26.45
CA LYS A 232 14.43 -14.94 -26.03
C LYS A 232 13.47 -15.60 -27.00
N TYR A 233 13.70 -16.86 -27.36
CA TYR A 233 12.69 -17.64 -28.07
C TYR A 233 11.61 -18.08 -27.08
N ALA A 234 10.33 -17.91 -27.41
CA ALA A 234 9.20 -18.40 -26.60
C ALA A 234 8.12 -19.06 -27.49
N SER A 235 7.72 -20.27 -27.11
CA SER A 235 6.65 -21.04 -27.79
C SER A 235 5.32 -20.29 -27.79
N ASP A 236 4.45 -20.57 -28.77
CA ASP A 236 3.09 -20.03 -28.79
C ASP A 236 2.21 -20.62 -27.68
N TYR A 237 1.06 -19.99 -27.43
CA TYR A 237 0.15 -20.38 -26.36
C TYR A 237 -0.44 -21.78 -26.56
N ALA A 238 -0.80 -22.14 -27.79
CA ALA A 238 -1.36 -23.45 -28.12
C ALA A 238 -0.38 -24.60 -27.77
N SER A 239 0.90 -24.42 -28.10
CA SER A 239 1.96 -25.37 -27.75
C SER A 239 2.23 -25.37 -26.25
N ALA A 240 2.28 -24.20 -25.61
CA ALA A 240 2.47 -24.06 -24.17
C ALA A 240 1.36 -24.71 -23.33
N ARG A 241 0.11 -24.74 -23.83
CA ARG A 241 -1.03 -25.36 -23.13
C ARG A 241 -1.03 -26.89 -23.21
N THR A 242 -0.31 -27.47 -24.16
CA THR A 242 -0.29 -28.92 -24.42
C THR A 242 0.95 -29.63 -23.85
N GLY A 243 1.89 -28.89 -23.26
CA GLY A 243 3.15 -29.41 -22.72
C GLY A 243 3.92 -28.38 -21.89
N LYS A 244 5.23 -28.58 -21.68
CA LYS A 244 6.10 -27.62 -20.97
C LYS A 244 6.33 -26.35 -21.80
N VAL A 245 6.25 -25.18 -21.17
CA VAL A 245 6.74 -23.93 -21.77
C VAL A 245 8.24 -24.06 -22.06
N THR A 246 8.69 -23.61 -23.24
CA THR A 246 10.11 -23.62 -23.61
C THR A 246 10.58 -22.21 -23.90
N VAL A 247 11.58 -21.73 -23.15
CA VAL A 247 12.27 -20.48 -23.43
C VAL A 247 13.75 -20.77 -23.67
N LYS A 248 14.32 -20.29 -24.79
CA LYS A 248 15.75 -20.49 -25.11
C LYS A 248 16.47 -19.14 -25.24
N GLN A 249 17.71 -19.11 -24.73
CA GLN A 249 18.65 -18.00 -24.89
C GLN A 249 19.34 -18.05 -26.25
#